data_AF-A0A2T5V9Z2-F1
#
_entry.id   AF-A0A2T5V9Z2-F1
#
_cell.length_a   1.000
_cell.length_b   1.000
_cell.length_c   1.000
_cell.angle_alpha   90.00
_cell.angle_beta   90.00
_cell.angle_gamma   90.00
#
_symmetry.space_group_name_H-M   'P 1'
#
loop_
_entity.id
_entity.type
_entity.pdbx_description
1 polymer ?
#
loop_
_entity_poly.entity_id
_entity_poly.type
_entity_poly.pdbx_seq_one_letter_code
_entity_poly.pdbx_strand_id
1 'polypeptide(L)'
;MLDAFFAHVGGHRGMKYLHWNMRDINYGFAAIEHRYRVLGGNPTFTISDENKFDLARLLIDIYGVGYTGHPRLTTLLEKNKIQPRDFLNGASEAEAFEQGNFVGLHQSTLRKVDMIANLAGRARDRSLKTNTTWWEMHGGRLRTFVNFAAESRTFQLVAGTASIIGLAIAFQPTLPGSVWAAVSGLFVSGP
;
A
#
# COMPACT_ATOMS: atom_id res chain seq x y z
N MET A 1 18.31 -5.78 -26.19
CA MET A 1 17.23 -5.58 -25.20
C MET A 1 17.76 -4.95 -23.92
N LEU A 2 18.77 -5.53 -23.26
CA LEU A 2 19.31 -4.99 -22.00
C LEU A 2 19.97 -3.61 -22.19
N ASP A 3 20.68 -3.37 -23.29
CA ASP A 3 21.21 -2.04 -23.60
C ASP A 3 20.10 -0.98 -23.67
N ALA A 4 19.00 -1.31 -24.35
CA ALA A 4 17.84 -0.42 -24.46
C ALA A 4 17.17 -0.17 -23.10
N PHE A 5 17.09 -1.20 -22.24
CA PHE A 5 16.59 -1.04 -20.87
C PHE A 5 17.48 -0.09 -20.06
N PHE A 6 18.80 -0.32 -20.04
CA PHE A 6 19.74 0.53 -19.28
C PHE A 6 19.84 1.95 -19.84
N ALA A 7 19.77 2.11 -21.16
CA ALA A 7 19.64 3.43 -21.80
C ALA A 7 18.33 4.13 -21.41
N HIS A 8 17.20 3.41 -21.40
CA HIS A 8 15.90 3.96 -21.00
C HIS A 8 15.92 4.45 -19.55
N VAL A 9 16.32 3.62 -18.60
CA VAL A 9 16.37 4.02 -17.18
C VAL A 9 17.42 5.09 -16.93
N GLY A 10 18.53 5.08 -17.69
CA GLY A 10 19.57 6.11 -17.63
C GLY A 10 19.15 7.46 -18.20
N GLY A 11 18.22 7.49 -19.15
CA GLY A 11 17.59 8.71 -19.68
C GLY A 11 16.45 9.25 -18.79
N HIS A 12 15.92 8.43 -17.88
CA HIS A 12 14.80 8.78 -16.99
C HIS A 12 15.21 8.73 -15.51
N ARG A 13 16.33 9.40 -15.19
CA ARG A 13 16.85 9.46 -13.81
C ARG A 13 15.85 10.15 -12.89
N GLY A 14 15.76 9.68 -11.64
CA GLY A 14 14.83 10.21 -10.63
C GLY A 14 13.39 9.72 -10.77
N MET A 15 13.06 8.91 -11.77
CA MET A 15 11.74 8.26 -11.86
C MET A 15 11.59 7.16 -10.80
N LYS A 16 10.36 6.97 -10.36
CA LYS A 16 9.95 5.91 -9.43
C LYS A 16 9.47 4.70 -10.21
N TYR A 17 9.97 3.52 -9.84
CA TYR A 17 9.67 2.26 -10.49
C TYR A 17 8.79 1.41 -9.59
N LEU A 18 7.51 1.34 -9.94
CA LEU A 18 6.57 0.43 -9.30
C LEU A 18 6.74 -0.98 -9.89
N HIS A 19 6.91 -1.98 -9.02
CA HIS A 19 7.15 -3.36 -9.43
C HIS A 19 6.37 -4.36 -8.57
N TRP A 20 6.34 -5.62 -8.99
CA TRP A 20 5.73 -6.71 -8.22
C TRP A 20 6.80 -7.71 -7.78
N ASN A 21 7.16 -7.70 -6.50
CA ASN A 21 8.09 -8.67 -5.90
C ASN A 21 9.50 -8.78 -6.54
N MET A 22 9.99 -7.77 -7.29
CA MET A 22 11.31 -7.79 -7.96
C MET A 22 12.51 -7.45 -7.05
N ARG A 23 12.47 -7.86 -5.78
CA ARG A 23 13.50 -7.56 -4.76
C ARG A 23 14.62 -8.60 -4.68
N ASP A 24 14.40 -9.76 -5.28
CA ASP A 24 15.30 -10.92 -5.15
C ASP A 24 16.47 -10.83 -6.12
N ILE A 25 17.64 -11.32 -5.68
CA ILE A 25 18.85 -11.36 -6.50
C ILE A 25 18.75 -12.35 -7.68
N ASN A 26 17.87 -13.36 -7.59
CA ASN A 26 17.74 -14.40 -8.61
C ASN A 26 16.81 -14.01 -9.77
N TYR A 27 15.85 -13.12 -9.54
CA TYR A 27 14.82 -12.76 -10.53
C TYR A 27 14.40 -11.27 -10.58
N GLY A 28 14.94 -10.41 -9.71
CA GLY A 28 14.59 -8.99 -9.62
C GLY A 28 15.52 -8.04 -10.37
N PHE A 29 15.55 -6.77 -9.94
CA PHE A 29 16.43 -5.74 -10.54
C PHE A 29 17.91 -6.15 -10.49
N ALA A 30 18.37 -6.66 -9.35
CA ALA A 30 19.74 -7.15 -9.20
C ALA A 30 20.08 -8.29 -10.17
N ALA A 31 19.11 -9.17 -10.46
CA ALA A 31 19.30 -10.24 -11.44
C ALA A 31 19.49 -9.69 -12.86
N ILE A 32 18.70 -8.67 -13.24
CA ILE A 32 18.80 -8.01 -14.55
C ILE A 32 20.17 -7.34 -14.70
N GLU A 33 20.62 -6.61 -13.67
CA GLU A 33 21.94 -5.98 -13.65
C GLU A 33 23.07 -7.00 -13.75
N HIS A 34 23.01 -8.07 -12.95
CA HIS A 34 24.00 -9.14 -12.98
C HIS A 34 24.06 -9.80 -14.37
N ARG A 35 22.91 -10.16 -14.95
CA ARG A 35 22.85 -10.74 -16.30
C ARG A 35 23.45 -9.83 -17.35
N TYR A 36 23.20 -8.52 -17.27
CA TYR A 36 23.78 -7.57 -18.23
C TYR A 36 25.30 -7.52 -18.13
N ARG A 37 25.86 -7.50 -16.91
CA ARG A 37 27.31 -7.56 -16.68
C ARG A 37 27.93 -8.86 -17.19
N VAL A 38 27.30 -10.00 -16.92
CA VAL A 38 27.77 -11.33 -17.38
C VAL A 38 27.81 -11.41 -18.91
N LEU A 39 26.87 -10.76 -19.60
CA LEU A 39 26.83 -10.70 -21.06
C LEU A 39 27.80 -9.65 -21.66
N GLY A 40 28.70 -9.07 -20.86
CA GLY A 40 29.69 -8.09 -21.29
C GLY A 40 29.17 -6.65 -21.39
N GLY A 41 27.92 -6.41 -21.00
CA GLY A 41 27.34 -5.07 -20.92
C GLY A 41 27.80 -4.31 -19.67
N ASN A 42 27.75 -2.98 -19.72
CA ASN A 42 28.03 -2.13 -18.57
C ASN A 42 26.81 -1.23 -18.27
N PRO A 43 26.09 -1.43 -17.15
CA PRO A 43 24.90 -0.62 -16.84
C PRO A 43 25.27 0.85 -16.71
N THR A 44 24.78 1.67 -17.65
CA THR A 44 25.00 3.13 -17.66
C THR A 44 24.35 3.83 -16.47
N PHE A 45 23.35 3.20 -15.88
CA PHE A 45 22.64 3.67 -14.71
C PHE A 45 21.99 2.49 -13.97
N THR A 46 22.12 2.46 -12.65
CA THR A 46 21.37 1.55 -11.77
C THR A 46 20.32 2.36 -11.02
N ILE A 47 19.08 1.87 -10.98
CA ILE A 47 18.01 2.48 -10.22
C ILE A 47 18.33 2.37 -8.73
N SER A 48 18.35 3.49 -8.02
CA SER A 48 18.50 3.53 -6.54
C SER A 48 17.33 2.80 -5.87
N ASP A 49 17.60 2.09 -4.77
CA ASP A 49 16.57 1.31 -4.06
C ASP A 49 15.43 2.20 -3.52
N GLU A 50 15.71 3.45 -3.18
CA GLU A 50 14.70 4.44 -2.77
C GLU A 50 13.66 4.75 -3.87
N ASN A 51 14.01 4.47 -5.12
CA ASN A 51 13.16 4.67 -6.28
C ASN A 51 12.46 3.37 -6.71
N LYS A 52 12.66 2.24 -6.01
CA LYS A 52 12.00 0.95 -6.28
C LYS A 52 10.87 0.72 -5.29
N PHE A 53 9.64 0.64 -5.79
CA PHE A 53 8.44 0.48 -4.96
C PHE A 53 7.78 -0.86 -5.23
N ASP A 54 7.75 -1.73 -4.21
CA ASP A 54 7.06 -3.02 -4.32
C ASP A 54 5.56 -2.87 -4.06
N LEU A 55 4.76 -2.94 -5.11
CA LEU A 55 3.30 -2.86 -5.00
C LEU A 55 2.75 -3.95 -4.07
N ALA A 56 3.32 -5.16 -4.08
CA ALA A 56 2.83 -6.23 -3.21
C ALA A 56 2.98 -5.90 -1.72
N ARG A 57 4.04 -5.17 -1.34
CA ARG A 57 4.25 -4.70 0.05
C ARG A 57 3.39 -3.48 0.35
N LEU A 58 3.31 -2.52 -0.57
CA LEU A 58 2.43 -1.35 -0.39
C LEU A 58 0.98 -1.79 -0.16
N LEU A 59 0.49 -2.82 -0.85
CA LEU A 59 -0.84 -3.36 -0.63
C LEU A 59 -0.98 -4.03 0.75
N ILE A 60 0.07 -4.65 1.29
CA ILE A 60 0.08 -5.16 2.67
C ILE A 60 0.01 -4.00 3.67
N ASP A 61 0.75 -2.92 3.42
CA ASP A 61 0.77 -1.76 4.32
C ASP A 61 -0.58 -1.03 4.32
N ILE A 62 -1.28 -0.99 3.18
CA ILE A 62 -2.59 -0.36 3.05
C ILE A 62 -3.73 -1.26 3.54
N TYR A 63 -3.72 -2.53 3.18
CA TYR A 63 -4.86 -3.45 3.35
C TYR A 63 -4.58 -4.60 4.33
N GLY A 64 -3.42 -4.62 5.00
CA GLY A 64 -3.03 -5.69 5.91
C GLY A 64 -2.57 -6.97 5.20
N VAL A 65 -1.92 -7.87 5.95
CA VAL A 65 -1.31 -9.10 5.43
C VAL A 65 -2.32 -10.01 4.73
N GLY A 66 -3.56 -10.04 5.23
CA GLY A 66 -4.66 -10.87 4.74
C GLY A 66 -5.43 -10.31 3.54
N TYR A 67 -4.96 -9.25 2.88
CA TYR A 67 -5.73 -8.57 1.82
C TYR A 67 -6.10 -9.43 0.61
N THR A 68 -5.37 -10.50 0.36
CA THR A 68 -5.65 -11.49 -0.69
C THR A 68 -5.04 -12.84 -0.31
N GLY A 69 -5.46 -13.91 -0.99
CA GLY A 69 -4.93 -15.27 -0.81
C GLY A 69 -3.54 -15.47 -1.43
N HIS A 70 -3.03 -16.70 -1.35
CA HIS A 70 -1.81 -17.11 -2.05
C HIS A 70 -2.15 -17.98 -3.27
N PRO A 71 -1.49 -17.78 -4.43
CA PRO A 71 -0.55 -16.71 -4.77
C PRO A 71 -1.22 -15.32 -4.86
N ARG A 72 -0.52 -14.28 -4.39
CA ARG A 72 -1.15 -12.95 -4.19
C ARG A 72 -1.61 -12.28 -5.47
N LEU A 73 -0.81 -12.33 -6.54
CA LEU A 73 -1.15 -11.64 -7.79
C LEU A 73 -2.39 -12.25 -8.44
N THR A 74 -2.40 -13.57 -8.62
CA THR A 74 -3.48 -14.29 -9.30
C THR A 74 -4.80 -14.16 -8.55
N THR A 75 -4.81 -14.43 -7.24
CA THR A 75 -6.02 -14.31 -6.40
C THR A 75 -6.57 -12.88 -6.38
N LEU A 76 -5.69 -11.88 -6.38
CA LEU A 76 -6.11 -10.48 -6.42
C LEU A 76 -6.72 -10.08 -7.76
N LEU A 77 -6.14 -10.55 -8.87
CA LEU A 77 -6.66 -10.33 -10.23
C LEU A 77 -8.04 -10.96 -10.40
N GLU A 78 -8.20 -12.21 -9.97
CA GLU A 78 -9.47 -12.95 -9.98
C GLU A 78 -10.56 -12.19 -9.20
N LYS A 79 -10.25 -11.77 -7.97
CA LYS A 79 -11.17 -11.01 -7.13
C LYS A 79 -11.58 -9.68 -7.75
N ASN A 80 -10.68 -9.06 -8.49
CA ASN A 80 -10.92 -7.79 -9.18
C ASN A 80 -11.49 -7.97 -10.60
N LYS A 81 -11.75 -9.21 -11.03
CA LYS A 81 -12.22 -9.56 -12.37
C LYS A 81 -11.31 -8.99 -13.48
N ILE A 82 -10.01 -8.92 -13.22
CA ILE A 82 -9.00 -8.50 -14.20
C ILE A 82 -8.62 -9.77 -14.96
N GLN A 83 -9.07 -9.86 -16.22
CA GLN A 83 -8.77 -11.02 -17.04
C GLN A 83 -7.33 -10.94 -17.54
N PRO A 84 -6.50 -11.95 -17.27
CA PRO A 84 -5.11 -11.97 -17.69
C PRO A 84 -5.02 -12.50 -19.14
N ARG A 85 -5.67 -11.83 -20.10
CA ARG A 85 -5.63 -12.25 -21.51
C ARG A 85 -4.18 -12.22 -21.99
N ASP A 86 -3.70 -13.30 -22.59
CA ASP A 86 -2.33 -13.40 -23.10
C ASP A 86 -1.24 -13.45 -22.00
N PHE A 87 -1.63 -13.67 -20.73
CA PHE A 87 -0.68 -13.90 -19.63
C PHE A 87 -0.17 -15.34 -19.63
N LEU A 88 1.15 -15.49 -19.62
CA LEU A 88 1.81 -16.77 -19.43
C LEU A 88 2.33 -16.87 -17.99
N ASN A 89 2.05 -18.00 -17.33
CA ASN A 89 2.66 -18.33 -16.05
C ASN A 89 4.11 -18.80 -16.26
N GLY A 90 4.89 -18.99 -15.19
CA GLY A 90 6.31 -19.32 -15.31
C GLY A 90 6.61 -20.61 -16.11
N ALA A 91 5.76 -21.63 -16.00
CA ALA A 91 5.93 -22.87 -16.76
C ALA A 91 5.61 -22.63 -18.26
N SER A 92 4.50 -21.97 -18.55
CA SER A 92 4.10 -21.63 -19.92
C SER A 92 5.06 -20.64 -20.59
N GLU A 93 5.73 -19.78 -19.83
CA GLU A 93 6.79 -18.90 -20.37
C GLU A 93 8.05 -19.68 -20.74
N ALA A 94 8.46 -20.64 -19.92
CA ALA A 94 9.59 -21.50 -20.26
C ALA A 94 9.30 -22.31 -21.53
N GLU A 95 8.11 -22.90 -21.62
CA GLU A 95 7.65 -23.64 -22.80
C GLU A 95 7.58 -22.73 -24.04
N ALA A 96 6.98 -21.55 -23.94
CA ALA A 96 6.93 -20.59 -25.05
C ALA A 96 8.32 -20.16 -25.52
N PHE A 97 9.29 -20.07 -24.61
CA PHE A 97 10.68 -19.80 -24.95
C PHE A 97 11.33 -20.96 -25.73
N GLU A 98 11.17 -22.20 -25.24
CA GLU A 98 11.69 -23.40 -25.91
C GLU A 98 11.09 -23.59 -27.31
N GLN A 99 9.82 -23.23 -27.49
CA GLN A 99 9.11 -23.28 -28.77
C GLN A 99 9.42 -22.08 -29.69
N GLY A 100 10.24 -21.12 -29.27
CA GLY A 100 10.58 -19.94 -30.05
C GLY A 100 9.42 -18.93 -30.21
N ASN A 101 8.38 -19.02 -29.37
CA ASN A 101 7.24 -18.12 -29.36
C ASN A 101 7.56 -16.79 -28.64
N PHE A 102 8.50 -16.02 -29.20
CA PHE A 102 8.92 -14.74 -28.63
C PHE A 102 7.83 -13.66 -28.67
N VAL A 103 6.90 -13.75 -29.62
CA VAL A 103 5.74 -12.84 -29.71
C VAL A 103 4.82 -13.05 -28.50
N GLY A 104 4.52 -14.30 -28.15
CA GLY A 104 3.73 -14.63 -26.96
C GLY A 104 4.41 -14.18 -25.66
N LEU A 105 5.74 -14.35 -25.55
CA LEU A 105 6.51 -13.85 -24.40
C LEU A 105 6.45 -12.33 -24.27
N HIS A 106 6.56 -11.62 -25.40
CA HIS A 106 6.45 -10.16 -25.40
C HIS A 106 5.05 -9.70 -25.00
N GLN A 107 4.00 -10.33 -25.54
CA GLN A 107 2.61 -10.05 -25.17
C GLN A 107 2.33 -10.31 -23.69
N SER A 108 2.83 -11.44 -23.14
CA SER A 108 2.76 -11.75 -21.71
C SER A 108 3.45 -10.68 -20.85
N THR A 109 4.62 -10.21 -21.30
CA THR A 109 5.36 -9.14 -20.60
C THR A 109 4.55 -7.85 -20.54
N LEU A 110 3.96 -7.41 -21.67
CA LEU A 110 3.09 -6.23 -21.71
C LEU A 110 1.86 -6.42 -20.82
N ARG A 111 1.25 -7.61 -20.83
CA ARG A 111 0.09 -7.90 -19.98
C ARG A 111 0.43 -7.81 -18.50
N LYS A 112 1.61 -8.28 -18.07
CA LYS A 112 2.05 -8.16 -16.67
C LYS A 112 2.17 -6.71 -16.23
N VAL A 113 2.71 -5.84 -17.09
CA VAL A 113 2.79 -4.40 -16.81
C VAL A 113 1.39 -3.79 -16.69
N ASP A 114 0.48 -4.11 -17.62
CA ASP A 114 -0.91 -3.65 -17.61
C ASP A 114 -1.66 -4.08 -16.33
N MET A 115 -1.50 -5.36 -15.93
CA MET A 115 -2.09 -5.87 -14.68
C MET A 115 -1.58 -5.13 -13.44
N ILE A 116 -0.28 -4.88 -13.33
CA ILE A 116 0.31 -4.12 -12.22
C ILE A 116 -0.23 -2.69 -12.21
N ALA A 117 -0.30 -2.04 -13.39
CA ALA A 117 -0.84 -0.69 -13.51
C ALA A 117 -2.32 -0.62 -13.12
N ASN A 118 -3.13 -1.60 -13.53
CA ASN A 118 -4.55 -1.67 -13.17
C ASN A 118 -4.76 -1.81 -11.66
N LEU A 119 -4.00 -2.72 -11.03
CA LEU A 119 -4.04 -2.90 -9.58
C LEU A 119 -3.61 -1.64 -8.83
N ALA A 120 -2.53 -0.98 -9.28
CA ALA A 120 -2.05 0.27 -8.71
C ALA A 120 -3.10 1.39 -8.84
N GLY A 121 -3.73 1.52 -10.02
CA GLY A 121 -4.80 2.48 -10.27
C GLY A 121 -6.00 2.26 -9.35
N ARG A 122 -6.46 1.02 -9.22
CA ARG A 122 -7.57 0.68 -8.31
C ARG A 122 -7.21 0.90 -6.83
N ALA A 123 -5.96 0.64 -6.46
CA ALA A 123 -5.49 0.90 -5.11
C ALA A 123 -5.48 2.41 -4.82
N ARG A 124 -5.00 3.23 -5.76
CA ARG A 124 -5.03 4.70 -5.69
C ARG A 124 -6.46 5.22 -5.58
N ASP A 125 -7.35 4.69 -6.40
CA ASP A 125 -8.75 5.13 -6.48
C ASP A 125 -9.64 4.51 -5.37
N ARG A 126 -9.04 3.75 -4.44
CA ARG A 126 -9.73 3.03 -3.33
C ARG A 126 -10.85 2.10 -3.79
N SER A 127 -10.77 1.60 -5.02
CA SER A 127 -11.75 0.69 -5.64
C SER A 127 -11.25 -0.75 -5.72
N LEU A 128 -10.04 -1.02 -5.24
CA LEU A 128 -9.44 -2.35 -5.21
C LEU A 128 -10.23 -3.27 -4.26
N LYS A 129 -10.72 -4.38 -4.79
CA LYS A 129 -11.43 -5.39 -4.00
C LYS A 129 -10.42 -6.28 -3.28
N THR A 130 -10.47 -6.29 -1.95
CA THR A 130 -9.59 -7.08 -1.08
C THR A 130 -10.41 -7.94 -0.10
N ASN A 131 -9.76 -8.93 0.53
CA ASN A 131 -10.35 -9.74 1.60
C ASN A 131 -10.43 -8.99 2.94
N THR A 132 -9.83 -7.81 3.03
CA THR A 132 -9.70 -7.06 4.27
C THR A 132 -11.02 -6.47 4.71
N THR A 133 -11.34 -6.64 5.98
CA THR A 133 -12.45 -5.95 6.63
C THR A 133 -12.09 -4.49 6.92
N TRP A 134 -13.10 -3.64 7.10
CA TRP A 134 -12.87 -2.24 7.48
C TRP A 134 -12.04 -2.11 8.78
N TRP A 135 -12.27 -3.01 9.73
CA TRP A 135 -11.55 -3.08 11.01
C TRP A 135 -10.09 -3.47 10.86
N GLU A 136 -9.73 -4.34 9.92
CA GLU A 136 -8.32 -4.68 9.67
C GLU A 136 -7.57 -3.51 8.98
N MET A 137 -8.26 -2.72 8.15
CA MET A 137 -7.68 -1.52 7.54
C MET A 137 -7.53 -0.35 8.53
N HIS A 138 -8.47 -0.17 9.46
CA HIS A 138 -8.55 1.03 10.32
C HIS A 138 -8.41 0.76 11.82
N GLY A 139 -8.40 -0.49 12.27
CA GLY A 139 -8.41 -0.88 13.68
C GLY A 139 -7.16 -0.43 14.43
N GLY A 140 -6.03 -0.29 13.73
CA GLY A 140 -4.84 0.35 14.27
C GLY A 140 -5.10 1.78 14.76
N ARG A 141 -5.93 2.58 14.07
CA ARG A 141 -6.28 3.95 14.48
C ARG A 141 -7.09 3.97 15.78
N LEU A 142 -8.03 3.02 15.95
CA LEU A 142 -8.78 2.91 17.20
C LEU A 142 -7.86 2.49 18.35
N ARG A 143 -7.01 1.49 18.15
CA ARG A 143 -6.04 1.06 19.17
C ARG A 143 -5.05 2.18 19.52
N THR A 144 -4.55 2.91 18.53
CA THR A 144 -3.67 4.08 18.74
C THR A 144 -4.40 5.18 19.50
N PHE A 145 -5.68 5.44 19.19
CA PHE A 145 -6.48 6.40 19.94
C PHE A 145 -6.71 5.95 21.39
N VAL A 146 -7.05 4.67 21.62
CA VAL A 146 -7.23 4.12 22.97
C VAL A 146 -5.92 4.15 23.75
N ASN A 147 -4.80 3.77 23.13
CA ASN A 147 -3.48 3.84 23.75
C ASN A 147 -3.11 5.29 24.06
N PHE A 148 -3.32 6.21 23.12
CA PHE A 148 -3.12 7.65 23.34
C PHE A 148 -3.98 8.16 24.51
N ALA A 149 -5.26 7.80 24.56
CA ALA A 149 -6.16 8.16 25.64
C ALA A 149 -5.70 7.58 26.99
N ALA A 150 -5.18 6.35 26.99
CA ALA A 150 -4.69 5.66 28.18
C ALA A 150 -3.30 6.14 28.63
N GLU A 151 -2.47 6.71 27.75
CA GLU A 151 -1.10 7.13 28.08
C GLU A 151 -0.97 8.65 28.26
N SER A 152 -1.82 9.44 27.60
CA SER A 152 -1.79 10.89 27.68
C SER A 152 -2.38 11.39 29.00
N ARG A 153 -1.52 11.82 29.92
CA ARG A 153 -1.94 12.44 31.20
C ARG A 153 -2.86 13.64 30.98
N THR A 154 -2.62 14.45 29.95
CA THR A 154 -3.46 15.60 29.61
C THR A 154 -4.86 15.15 29.21
N PHE A 155 -4.96 14.10 28.38
CA PHE A 155 -6.26 13.55 28.00
C PHE A 155 -7.01 13.00 29.22
N GLN A 156 -6.33 12.26 30.10
CA GLN A 156 -6.92 11.72 31.33
C GLN A 156 -7.43 12.82 32.26
N LEU A 157 -6.67 13.91 32.44
CA LEU A 157 -7.07 15.04 33.28
C LEU A 157 -8.31 15.75 32.71
N VAL A 158 -8.34 16.01 31.40
CA VAL A 158 -9.50 16.65 30.75
C VAL A 158 -10.72 15.73 30.80
N ALA A 159 -10.57 14.45 30.46
CA ALA A 159 -11.66 13.48 30.50
C ALA A 159 -12.21 13.27 31.92
N GLY A 160 -11.33 13.20 32.93
CA GLY A 160 -11.72 13.04 34.32
C GLY A 160 -12.47 14.26 34.86
N THR A 161 -11.97 15.47 34.59
CA THR A 161 -12.65 16.71 35.01
C THR A 161 -14.02 16.86 34.33
N ALA A 162 -14.11 16.61 33.02
CA ALA A 162 -15.38 16.62 32.30
C ALA A 162 -16.38 15.59 32.85
N SER A 163 -15.92 14.39 33.22
CA SER A 163 -16.78 13.35 33.81
C SER A 163 -17.32 13.75 35.19
N ILE A 164 -16.50 14.38 36.03
CA ILE A 164 -16.92 14.89 37.34
C ILE A 164 -17.96 16.01 37.18
N ILE A 165 -17.73 16.94 36.26
CA ILE A 165 -18.68 18.03 35.95
C ILE A 165 -20.01 17.45 35.44
N GLY A 166 -19.95 16.48 34.52
CA GLY A 166 -21.15 15.81 34.01
C GLY A 166 -21.96 15.10 35.11
N LEU A 167 -21.28 14.41 36.02
CA LEU A 167 -21.93 13.78 37.17
C LEU A 167 -22.53 14.82 38.13
N ALA A 168 -21.83 15.91 38.43
CA ALA A 168 -22.35 16.98 39.28
C ALA A 168 -23.64 17.60 38.70
N ILE A 169 -23.67 17.83 37.38
CA ILE A 169 -24.86 18.32 36.67
C ILE A 169 -26.01 17.29 36.74
N ALA A 170 -25.70 16.01 36.57
CA ALA A 170 -26.72 14.95 36.60
C ALA A 170 -27.38 14.77 37.98
N PHE A 171 -26.62 14.95 39.06
CA PHE A 171 -27.11 14.77 40.44
C PHE A 171 -27.66 16.06 41.09
N GLN A 172 -27.38 17.23 40.52
CA GLN A 172 -27.94 18.52 40.98
C GLN A 172 -28.57 19.27 39.79
N PRO A 173 -29.79 18.91 39.36
CA PRO A 173 -30.45 19.58 38.23
C PRO A 173 -30.80 21.06 38.50
N THR A 174 -30.77 21.50 39.77
CA THR A 174 -31.04 22.88 40.20
C THR A 174 -29.75 23.65 40.53
N LEU A 175 -28.70 23.49 39.72
CA LEU A 175 -27.50 24.33 39.85
C LEU A 175 -27.86 25.82 39.62
N PRO A 176 -27.27 26.76 40.38
CA PRO A 176 -27.51 28.20 40.19
C PRO A 176 -27.21 28.64 38.76
N GLY A 177 -27.97 29.62 38.23
CA GLY A 177 -27.81 30.09 36.84
C GLY A 177 -26.39 30.59 36.49
N SER A 178 -25.62 31.04 37.48
CA SER A 178 -24.20 31.42 37.33
C SER A 178 -23.28 30.24 36.99
N VAL A 179 -23.59 29.03 37.50
CA VAL A 179 -22.85 27.80 37.20
C VAL A 179 -23.15 27.34 35.77
N TRP A 180 -24.42 27.40 35.36
CA TRP A 180 -24.80 27.13 33.97
C TRP A 180 -24.15 28.10 32.98
N ALA A 181 -24.07 29.39 33.33
CA ALA A 181 -23.37 30.40 32.52
C ALA A 181 -21.87 30.08 32.37
N ALA A 182 -21.19 29.71 33.46
CA ALA A 182 -19.77 29.32 33.44
C ALA A 182 -19.51 28.04 32.62
N VAL A 183 -20.37 27.02 32.76
CA VAL A 183 -20.29 25.79 31.97
C VAL A 183 -20.55 26.07 30.48
N SER A 184 -21.55 26.88 30.14
CA SER A 184 -21.79 27.28 28.74
C SER A 184 -20.64 28.11 28.15
N GLY A 185 -19.95 28.92 28.95
CA GLY A 185 -18.78 29.68 28.51
C GLY A 185 -17.56 28.81 28.19
N LEU A 186 -17.40 27.67 28.85
CA LEU A 186 -16.33 26.69 28.57
C LEU A 186 -16.52 25.94 27.24
N PHE A 187 -17.76 25.77 26.79
CA PHE A 187 -18.07 25.13 25.50
C PHE A 187 -18.19 26.12 24.32
N VAL A 188 -18.20 27.43 24.58
CA VAL A 188 -18.37 28.49 23.56
C VAL A 188 -17.06 29.23 23.24
N SER A 189 -15.93 28.93 23.89
CA SER A 189 -14.64 29.51 23.50
C SER A 189 -13.99 28.74 22.33
N GLY A 190 -14.49 28.97 21.12
CA GLY A 190 -13.79 28.71 19.87
C GLY A 190 -14.36 29.60 18.76
N PRO A 191 -13.54 30.29 17.95
CA PRO A 191 -14.00 30.85 16.67
C PRO A 191 -14.41 29.74 15.69
#